data_AF-A0A958G7K3-F1
#
_entry.id   AF-A0A958G7K3-F1
#
_cell.length_a   1.000
_cell.length_b   1.000
_cell.length_c   1.000
_cell.angle_alpha   90.00
_cell.angle_beta   90.00
_cell.angle_gamma   90.00
#
_symmetry.space_group_name_H-M   'P 1'
#
loop_
_entity.id
_entity.type
_entity.pdbx_description
1 polymer ?
#
loop_
_entity_poly.entity_id
_entity_poly.type
_entity_poly.pdbx_seq_one_letter_code
_entity_poly.pdbx_strand_id
1 'polypeptide(L)' 'SLRDKIGQMMMVGFYQNSNFMDTLWVDITQRNLGGVVLFGSNIQNPIQIQNLTAQLQQAAP' A
#
# COMPACT_ATOMS: atom_id res chain seq x y z
N SER A 1 0.63 19.38 4.30
CA SER A 1 -0.20 19.77 5.47
C SER A 1 0.25 19.00 6.72
N LEU A 2 -0.27 19.31 7.92
CA LEU A 2 -0.01 18.49 9.12
C LEU A 2 -0.51 17.05 8.91
N ARG A 3 -1.69 16.90 8.30
CA ARG A 3 -2.27 15.60 7.95
C ARG A 3 -1.33 14.78 7.07
N ASP A 4 -0.71 15.41 6.08
CA ASP A 4 0.22 14.72 5.17
C ASP A 4 1.47 14.23 5.90
N LYS A 5 1.99 15.03 6.84
CA LYS A 5 3.13 14.64 7.69
C LYS A 5 2.78 13.48 8.62
N ILE A 6 1.54 13.46 9.14
CA ILE A 6 1.03 12.34 9.93
C ILE A 6 0.91 11.09 9.07
N GLY A 7 0.41 11.21 7.83
CA GLY A 7 0.35 10.10 6.87
C GLY A 7 1.71 9.46 6.63
N GLN A 8 2.77 10.26 6.50
CA GLN A 8 4.15 9.77 6.29
C GLN A 8 4.73 9.01 7.50
N MET A 9 4.15 9.16 8.69
CA MET A 9 4.57 8.41 9.89
C MET A 9 3.82 7.09 10.05
N MET A 10 2.83 6.82 9.19
CA MET A 10 1.98 5.63 9.26
C MET A 10 2.48 4.55 8.30
N MET A 11 2.40 3.30 8.76
CA MET A 11 2.69 2.11 7.96
C MET A 11 1.58 1.09 8.17
N VAL A 12 1.00 0.58 7.08
CA VAL A 12 -0.21 -0.25 7.11
C VAL A 12 0.01 -1.56 6.37
N GLY A 13 -0.46 -2.67 6.93
CA GLY A 13 -0.54 -3.95 6.24
C GLY A 13 -1.92 -4.19 5.64
N PHE A 14 -2.02 -5.10 4.67
CA PHE A 14 -3.29 -5.41 4.01
C PHE A 14 -3.37 -6.89 3.60
N TYR A 15 -4.57 -7.39 3.41
CA TYR A 15 -4.80 -8.71 2.83
C TYR A 15 -5.03 -8.62 1.32
N GLN A 16 -4.43 -9.55 0.58
CA GLN A 16 -4.65 -9.65 -0.86
C GLN A 16 -5.90 -10.52 -1.11
N ASN A 17 -7.06 -9.91 -1.27
CA ASN A 17 -8.30 -10.58 -1.70
C ASN A 17 -8.75 -10.06 -3.08
N SER A 18 -9.53 -10.88 -3.79
CA SER A 18 -10.03 -10.59 -5.15
C SER A 18 -11.03 -9.44 -5.21
N ASN A 19 -11.61 -9.07 -4.07
CA ASN A 19 -12.39 -7.85 -3.91
C ASN A 19 -11.43 -6.70 -3.63
N PHE A 20 -10.93 -6.11 -4.72
CA PHE A 20 -10.12 -4.89 -4.80
C PHE A 20 -9.98 -4.09 -3.50
N MET A 21 -8.73 -3.83 -3.13
CA MET A 21 -8.32 -2.64 -2.38
C MET A 21 -9.26 -2.31 -1.22
N ASP A 22 -9.03 -3.07 -0.15
CA ASP A 22 -8.96 -2.56 1.22
C ASP A 22 -8.63 -1.05 1.28
N THR A 23 -8.97 -0.37 2.38
CA THR A 23 -8.83 1.08 2.58
C THR A 23 -7.46 1.64 2.18
N LEU A 24 -6.45 0.78 2.07
CA LEU A 24 -5.16 0.98 1.41
C LEU A 24 -5.18 1.90 0.19
N TRP A 25 -6.06 1.72 -0.80
CA TRP A 25 -6.04 2.61 -1.99
C TRP A 25 -6.34 4.06 -1.62
N VAL A 26 -7.31 4.25 -0.73
CA VAL A 26 -7.66 5.58 -0.19
C VAL A 26 -6.52 6.11 0.68
N ASP A 27 -5.88 5.25 1.47
CA ASP A 27 -4.75 5.64 2.33
C ASP A 27 -3.56 6.13 1.51
N ILE A 28 -3.22 5.43 0.41
CA ILE A 28 -2.14 5.79 -0.51
C ILE A 28 -2.49 7.07 -1.28
N THR A 29 -3.64 7.10 -1.95
CA THR A 29 -3.94 8.17 -2.91
C THR A 29 -4.49 9.45 -2.26
N GLN A 30 -5.07 9.37 -1.06
CA GLN A 30 -5.77 10.51 -0.43
C GLN A 30 -5.27 10.88 0.96
N ARG A 31 -4.53 10.00 1.65
CA ARG A 31 -4.06 10.25 3.02
C ARG A 31 -2.54 10.34 3.17
N ASN A 32 -1.82 10.34 2.04
CA ASN A 32 -0.37 10.51 1.99
C ASN A 32 0.37 9.48 2.87
N LEU A 33 -0.05 8.21 2.77
CA LEU A 33 0.51 7.09 3.53
C LEU A 33 2.03 6.96 3.31
N GLY A 34 2.78 6.82 4.40
CA GLY A 34 4.25 6.75 4.37
C GLY A 34 4.82 5.39 4.01
N GLY A 35 4.07 4.30 4.24
CA GLY A 35 4.55 2.97 3.87
C GLY A 35 3.50 1.88 3.98
N VAL A 36 3.81 0.75 3.33
CA VAL A 36 2.99 -0.46 3.32
C VAL A 36 3.84 -1.64 3.78
N VAL A 37 3.34 -2.44 4.71
CA VAL A 37 3.98 -3.70 5.13
C VAL A 37 3.39 -4.85 4.33
N LEU A 38 4.26 -5.65 3.73
CA LEU A 38 3.88 -6.92 3.11
C LEU A 38 4.10 -8.06 4.09
N PHE A 39 3.09 -8.90 4.26
CA PHE A 39 3.14 -10.15 5.01
C PHE A 39 3.16 -11.35 4.06
N GLY A 40 3.33 -12.56 4.61
CA GLY A 40 3.34 -13.80 3.82
C GLY A 40 2.09 -13.97 2.94
N SER A 41 0.94 -13.45 3.36
CA SER A 41 -0.30 -13.42 2.56
C SER A 41 -0.24 -12.57 1.30
N ASN A 42 0.73 -11.67 1.17
CA ASN A 42 0.93 -10.81 0.00
C ASN A 42 2.00 -11.36 -0.95
N ILE A 43 2.73 -12.40 -0.54
CA ILE A 43 3.89 -12.97 -1.23
C ILE A 43 3.51 -14.32 -1.82
N GLN A 44 3.26 -14.35 -3.12
CA GLN A 44 2.97 -15.60 -3.84
C GLN A 44 4.19 -16.09 -4.62
N ASN A 45 4.85 -15.20 -5.37
CA ASN A 45 6.05 -15.48 -6.14
C ASN A 45 6.80 -14.19 -6.49
N PRO A 46 8.07 -14.26 -6.94
CA PRO A 46 8.88 -13.07 -7.20
C PRO A 46 8.29 -12.11 -8.24
N ILE A 47 7.72 -12.64 -9.33
CA ILE A 47 7.13 -11.83 -10.41
C ILE A 47 5.91 -11.07 -9.90
N GLN A 48 5.04 -11.75 -9.14
CA GLN A 48 3.87 -11.15 -8.53
C GLN A 48 4.24 -10.03 -7.54
N ILE A 49 5.27 -10.22 -6.71
CA ILE A 49 5.71 -9.18 -5.77
C ILE A 49 6.28 -7.98 -6.49
N GLN A 50 7.10 -8.17 -7.53
CA GLN A 50 7.61 -7.07 -8.35
C GLN A 50 6.48 -6.25 -8.97
N ASN A 51 5.46 -6.91 -9.51
CA ASN A 51 4.30 -6.23 -10.08
C ASN A 51 3.49 -5.50 -9.01
N LEU A 52 3.30 -6.11 -7.84
CA LEU A 52 2.57 -5.50 -6.73
C LEU A 52 3.26 -4.23 -6.22
N THR A 53 4.56 -4.29 -5.97
CA THR A 53 5.31 -3.11 -5.47
C THR A 53 5.38 -2.00 -6.51
N ALA A 54 5.51 -2.34 -7.80
CA ALA A 54 5.43 -1.36 -8.88
C ALA A 54 4.05 -0.66 -8.93
N GLN A 55 2.95 -1.40 -8.80
CA GLN A 55 1.60 -0.82 -8.76
C GLN A 55 1.40 0.11 -7.55
N LEU A 56 1.84 -0.31 -6.36
CA LEU A 56 1.75 0.51 -5.15
C LEU A 56 2.57 1.81 -5.28
N GLN A 57 3.77 1.72 -5.87
CA GLN A 57 4.63 2.88 -6.09
C GLN A 57 4.06 3.85 -7.14
N GLN A 58 3.41 3.35 -8.18
CA GLN A 58 2.74 4.18 -9.19
C GLN A 58 1.50 4.90 -8.65
N ALA A 59 0.84 4.34 -7.64
CA ALA A 59 -0.32 4.94 -7.00
C ALA A 59 0.03 5.99 -5.95
N ALA A 60 1.25 5.97 -5.42
CA ALA A 60 1.71 6.93 -4.44
C ALA A 60 1.93 8.32 -5.09
N PRO A 61 1.46 9.41 -4.46
CA PRO A 61 1.61 10.77 -4.97
C PRO A 61 3.04 11.34 -4.82
#